data_AF-A0A933G9D6-F1
#
_entry.id   AF-A0A933G9D6-F1
#
_cell.length_a   1.000
_cell.length_b   1.000
_cell.length_c   1.000
_cell.angle_alpha   90.00
_cell.angle_beta   90.00
_cell.angle_gamma   90.00
#
_symmetry.space_group_name_H-M   'P 1'
#
loop_
_entity.id
_entity.type
_entity.pdbx_description
1 polymer ?
#
loop_
_entity_poly.entity_id
_entity_poly.type
_entity_poly.pdbx_seq_one_letter_code
_entity_poly.pdbx_strand_id
1 'polypeptide(L)'
;FNVPLTPGLPTSGDYVAHLADRDVTFKLNYDGFNSLKWKSNDSGEFSDSRVFTLNGVAGRDFVAANYENLYLLTACSGGRGNHLNVQAVYADSSTETIPVDLYDWFNQDGDENSVPVGVDGTRKAAGALGFRTVGKQGDSLNHGTGGDAGGAFLFVNTVTVNPCKTLTQLNISADLPYAQPFVVESRDGGRNYANFATTGGWNNESVKSTTGDTTQGIGSLSAPAGSGGTTATFSFTAPVTTFYNVYTTWAGNLDACQQAAYVVTQDGDPLTVFMNQRNDGNGWRWLGQVPMTVGHTYTVTLDAGQSSNGPRVYADAVRWETTGMNVNLLAATFEIGKCCNRPWADVDGDQDVDVDDFAAFQRCLTIGGTTVSGPCACLDVNGDQNVDTTDLSDFMECALGPGVEYIHNSSSPYWPNWPEGCPNQPAQ
;
A
#
# COMPACT_ATOMS: atom_id res chain seq x y z
N PHE A 1 10.57 -4.50 14.71
CA PHE A 1 10.65 -3.79 16.00
C PHE A 1 9.32 -3.07 16.25
N ASN A 2 8.75 -3.17 17.46
CA ASN A 2 7.51 -2.47 17.82
C ASN A 2 7.87 -1.00 18.11
N VAL A 3 7.53 -0.11 17.18
CA VAL A 3 7.73 1.33 17.32
C VAL A 3 6.36 1.92 17.64
N PRO A 4 6.07 2.32 18.89
CA PRO A 4 4.86 3.06 19.18
C PRO A 4 4.82 4.36 18.37
N LEU A 5 3.63 4.69 17.87
CA LEU A 5 3.32 5.99 17.30
C LEU A 5 3.18 7.01 18.44
N THR A 6 4.14 7.93 18.60
CA THR A 6 3.97 9.11 19.45
C THR A 6 4.79 10.27 18.93
N PRO A 7 4.32 11.54 19.02
CA PRO A 7 3.01 11.97 19.54
C PRO A 7 1.91 11.95 18.46
N GLY A 8 0.64 11.76 18.86
CA GLY A 8 -0.49 12.24 18.06
C GLY A 8 -1.82 11.48 18.12
N LEU A 9 -1.81 10.15 18.23
CA LEU A 9 -3.07 9.39 18.35
C LEU A 9 -3.55 9.43 19.80
N PRO A 10 -4.82 9.81 20.08
CA PRO A 10 -5.36 9.70 21.41
C PRO A 10 -5.35 8.24 21.85
N THR A 11 -4.90 7.98 23.08
CA THR A 11 -4.86 6.62 23.61
C THR A 11 -6.25 5.99 23.75
N SER A 12 -7.26 6.85 23.84
CA SER A 12 -8.68 6.50 23.80
C SER A 12 -9.47 7.74 23.36
N GLY A 13 -10.48 7.57 22.52
CA GLY A 13 -11.36 8.65 22.07
C GLY A 13 -11.45 8.74 20.56
N ASP A 14 -11.98 9.87 20.09
CA ASP A 14 -12.23 10.09 18.67
C ASP A 14 -10.98 10.66 17.98
N TYR A 15 -10.65 10.11 16.82
CA TYR A 15 -9.72 10.69 15.86
C TYR A 15 -10.49 10.95 14.57
N VAL A 16 -10.57 12.21 14.16
CA VAL A 16 -11.33 12.63 12.99
C VAL A 16 -10.36 12.86 11.84
N ALA A 17 -10.51 12.13 10.75
CA ALA A 17 -9.78 12.36 9.51
C ALA A 17 -10.58 13.28 8.59
N HIS A 18 -9.94 14.33 8.08
CA HIS A 18 -10.56 15.33 7.22
C HIS A 18 -10.29 15.01 5.74
N LEU A 19 -11.16 14.20 5.12
CA LEU A 19 -11.04 13.84 3.70
C LEU A 19 -11.45 15.01 2.80
N ALA A 20 -11.42 14.81 1.48
CA ALA A 20 -11.74 15.87 0.52
C ALA A 20 -13.22 16.30 0.59
N ASP A 21 -14.09 15.32 0.82
CA ASP A 21 -15.53 15.39 0.71
C ASP A 21 -16.23 15.29 2.06
N ARG A 22 -15.57 14.73 3.09
CA ARG A 22 -16.18 14.50 4.42
C ARG A 22 -15.16 14.36 5.55
N ASP A 23 -15.67 14.42 6.77
CA ASP A 23 -14.96 14.03 7.98
C ASP A 23 -15.29 12.58 8.36
N VAL A 24 -14.27 11.79 8.71
CA VAL A 24 -14.40 10.39 9.12
C VAL A 24 -13.91 10.22 10.55
N THR A 25 -14.81 9.86 11.46
CA THR A 25 -14.48 9.67 12.87
C THR A 25 -14.14 8.21 13.18
N PHE A 26 -12.92 7.99 13.66
CA PHE A 26 -12.44 6.71 14.18
C PHE A 26 -12.49 6.72 15.70
N LYS A 27 -13.16 5.73 16.28
CA LYS A 27 -13.11 5.47 17.73
C LYS A 27 -11.87 4.67 18.05
N LEU A 28 -10.86 5.34 18.58
CA LEU A 28 -9.62 4.72 18.98
C LEU A 28 -9.73 4.22 20.42
N ASN A 29 -9.29 2.98 20.63
CA ASN A 29 -8.82 2.50 21.90
C ASN A 29 -7.40 2.04 21.62
N TYR A 30 -6.42 2.94 21.66
CA TYR A 30 -5.04 2.65 21.27
C TYR A 30 -4.07 2.78 22.47
N ASP A 31 -3.58 1.67 23.00
CA ASP A 31 -2.61 1.69 24.12
C ASP A 31 -1.14 1.68 23.66
N GLY A 32 -0.90 1.82 22.35
CA GLY A 32 0.42 1.69 21.73
C GLY A 32 0.77 0.27 21.28
N PHE A 33 0.02 -0.74 21.73
CA PHE A 33 0.33 -2.16 21.51
C PHE A 33 -0.83 -2.96 20.92
N ASN A 34 -2.07 -2.50 21.07
CA ASN A 34 -3.31 -3.16 20.66
C ASN A 34 -3.75 -2.90 19.21
N SER A 35 -2.80 -2.75 18.28
CA SER A 35 -3.09 -2.83 16.85
C SER A 35 -2.98 -4.27 16.34
N LEU A 36 -3.72 -4.59 15.27
CA LEU A 36 -3.51 -5.83 14.52
C LEU A 36 -2.26 -5.65 13.65
N LYS A 37 -1.32 -6.60 13.75
CA LYS A 37 0.01 -6.48 13.15
C LYS A 37 0.29 -7.64 12.23
N TRP A 38 0.73 -7.31 11.02
CA TRP A 38 1.24 -8.28 10.06
C TRP A 38 2.72 -7.99 9.81
N LYS A 39 3.57 -9.02 9.93
CA LYS A 39 5.00 -8.94 9.64
C LYS A 39 5.43 -10.05 8.69
N SER A 40 6.20 -9.70 7.66
CA SER A 40 6.61 -10.69 6.66
C SER A 40 7.76 -11.62 7.12
N ASN A 41 8.51 -11.27 8.16
CA ASN A 41 9.76 -11.94 8.56
C ASN A 41 9.79 -12.52 10.00
N ASP A 42 8.66 -12.63 10.70
CA ASP A 42 8.60 -13.23 12.05
C ASP A 42 8.74 -14.77 11.98
N SER A 43 9.41 -15.37 12.98
CA SER A 43 9.48 -16.83 13.18
C SER A 43 8.74 -17.22 14.47
N GLY A 44 7.81 -18.19 14.39
CA GLY A 44 6.83 -18.54 15.44
C GLY A 44 5.39 -18.23 15.01
N GLU A 45 4.36 -18.77 15.70
CA GLU A 45 2.96 -18.57 15.32
C GLU A 45 2.51 -17.10 15.44
N PHE A 46 2.15 -16.50 14.31
CA PHE A 46 0.73 -16.32 13.97
C PHE A 46 0.43 -17.06 12.65
N SER A 47 -0.10 -18.28 12.75
CA SER A 47 -0.80 -18.98 11.68
C SER A 47 -2.28 -19.17 12.11
N ASP A 48 -3.28 -19.30 11.23
CA ASP A 48 -3.30 -19.72 9.82
C ASP A 48 -4.27 -18.83 9.00
N SER A 49 -3.90 -17.98 8.06
CA SER A 49 -2.67 -17.23 7.85
C SER A 49 -3.07 -15.82 7.41
N ARG A 50 -2.87 -14.83 8.29
CA ARG A 50 -2.94 -13.38 8.03
C ARG A 50 -4.32 -12.79 7.75
N VAL A 51 -5.39 -13.41 8.24
CA VAL A 51 -6.75 -12.85 8.13
C VAL A 51 -7.23 -12.40 9.51
N PHE A 52 -7.60 -11.13 9.65
CA PHE A 52 -8.41 -10.64 10.76
C PHE A 52 -9.88 -10.83 10.43
N THR A 53 -10.63 -11.47 11.33
CA THR A 53 -12.06 -11.70 11.15
C THR A 53 -12.85 -10.93 12.21
N LEU A 54 -13.64 -9.95 11.75
CA LEU A 54 -14.59 -9.26 12.61
C LEU A 54 -15.83 -10.14 12.82
N ASN A 55 -16.30 -10.26 14.06
CA ASN A 55 -17.35 -11.19 14.55
C ASN A 55 -17.04 -12.69 14.56
N GLY A 56 -15.78 -13.09 14.37
CA GLY A 56 -15.39 -14.50 14.56
C GLY A 56 -15.64 -15.04 15.97
N VAL A 57 -15.90 -14.16 16.95
CA VAL A 57 -16.28 -14.48 18.33
C VAL A 57 -17.49 -13.61 18.72
N ALA A 58 -18.48 -14.20 19.41
CA ALA A 58 -19.68 -13.48 19.81
C ALA A 58 -19.37 -12.30 20.76
N GLY A 59 -19.79 -11.09 20.36
CA GLY A 59 -19.96 -9.96 21.28
C GLY A 59 -18.91 -8.86 21.28
N ARG A 60 -18.31 -8.44 20.15
CA ARG A 60 -17.72 -7.09 20.06
C ARG A 60 -17.96 -6.39 18.72
N ASP A 61 -18.66 -5.26 18.83
CA ASP A 61 -18.49 -4.01 18.08
C ASP A 61 -18.74 -3.93 16.57
N PHE A 62 -19.19 -5.00 15.91
CA PHE A 62 -19.80 -4.91 14.58
C PHE A 62 -21.25 -5.36 14.59
N VAL A 63 -22.09 -4.59 13.89
CA VAL A 63 -23.52 -4.86 13.74
C VAL A 63 -23.77 -5.23 12.29
N ALA A 64 -24.44 -6.35 12.04
CA ALA A 64 -24.84 -6.68 10.68
C ALA A 64 -25.82 -5.63 10.16
N ALA A 65 -25.45 -4.94 9.07
CA ALA A 65 -26.23 -3.87 8.47
C ALA A 65 -25.84 -3.68 7.01
N ASN A 66 -26.56 -2.81 6.32
CA ASN A 66 -26.22 -2.36 4.99
C ASN A 66 -25.22 -1.22 5.13
N TYR A 67 -24.03 -1.39 4.57
CA TYR A 67 -22.94 -0.42 4.59
C TYR A 67 -22.60 0.00 3.17
N GLU A 68 -22.14 1.22 2.98
CA GLU A 68 -21.67 1.70 1.67
C GLU A 68 -20.16 1.84 1.69
N ASN A 69 -19.62 2.50 2.71
CA ASN A 69 -18.18 2.68 2.85
C ASN A 69 -17.67 2.10 4.17
N LEU A 70 -16.50 1.49 4.09
CA LEU A 70 -15.69 1.11 5.23
C LEU A 70 -14.42 1.93 5.18
N TYR A 71 -14.07 2.52 6.31
CA TYR A 71 -12.83 3.29 6.43
C TYR A 71 -11.87 2.54 7.35
N LEU A 72 -10.66 2.29 6.86
CA LEU A 72 -9.61 1.59 7.58
C LEU A 72 -8.45 2.54 7.86
N LEU A 73 -8.13 2.77 9.13
CA LEU A 73 -6.98 3.56 9.54
C LEU A 73 -5.77 2.63 9.72
N THR A 74 -4.74 2.85 8.90
CA THR A 74 -3.58 1.96 8.85
C THR A 74 -2.25 2.70 8.95
N ALA A 75 -1.22 1.97 9.37
CA ALA A 75 0.18 2.37 9.27
C ALA A 75 0.98 1.23 8.66
N CYS A 76 1.63 1.46 7.52
CA CYS A 76 2.40 0.45 6.82
C CYS A 76 3.85 0.91 6.55
N SER A 77 4.79 -0.02 6.61
CA SER A 77 6.17 0.16 6.15
C SER A 77 6.61 -1.06 5.34
N GLY A 78 7.23 -0.83 4.19
CA GLY A 78 7.54 -1.85 3.19
C GLY A 78 6.33 -2.30 2.38
N GLY A 79 5.24 -1.51 2.35
CA GLY A 79 3.95 -1.89 1.76
C GLY A 79 3.87 -1.75 0.25
N ARG A 80 4.72 -0.91 -0.34
CA ARG A 80 4.68 -0.54 -1.76
C ARG A 80 4.48 -1.74 -2.69
N GLY A 81 3.44 -1.67 -3.52
CA GLY A 81 3.08 -2.69 -4.52
C GLY A 81 2.48 -3.97 -3.94
N ASN A 82 1.95 -3.90 -2.72
CA ASN A 82 1.18 -4.97 -2.10
C ASN A 82 -0.17 -4.43 -1.64
N HIS A 83 -1.09 -5.32 -1.31
CA HIS A 83 -2.46 -4.94 -1.01
C HIS A 83 -2.91 -5.43 0.38
N LEU A 84 -3.80 -4.65 0.98
CA LEU A 84 -4.71 -5.11 2.01
C LEU A 84 -5.99 -5.61 1.31
N ASN A 85 -6.26 -6.90 1.40
CA ASN A 85 -7.44 -7.52 0.82
C ASN A 85 -8.57 -7.49 1.85
N VAL A 86 -9.59 -6.68 1.59
CA VAL A 86 -10.79 -6.58 2.41
C VAL A 86 -11.88 -7.43 1.79
N GLN A 87 -12.15 -8.58 2.37
CA GLN A 87 -13.25 -9.44 1.94
C GLN A 87 -14.49 -9.18 2.79
N ALA A 88 -15.53 -8.66 2.13
CA ALA A 88 -16.87 -8.51 2.66
C ALA A 88 -17.67 -9.82 2.49
N VAL A 89 -18.35 -10.24 3.55
CA VAL A 89 -19.20 -11.43 3.56
C VAL A 89 -20.63 -11.04 3.94
N TYR A 90 -21.56 -11.35 3.05
CA TYR A 90 -22.95 -10.93 3.17
C TYR A 90 -23.86 -12.01 3.72
N ALA A 91 -25.04 -11.60 4.19
CA ALA A 91 -26.06 -12.50 4.74
C ALA A 91 -26.56 -13.55 3.72
N ASP A 92 -26.50 -13.25 2.43
CA ASP A 92 -26.81 -14.18 1.33
C ASP A 92 -25.66 -15.15 1.01
N SER A 93 -24.59 -15.16 1.83
CA SER A 93 -23.35 -15.91 1.65
C SER A 93 -22.51 -15.51 0.43
N SER A 94 -22.90 -14.47 -0.31
CA SER A 94 -22.02 -13.90 -1.33
C SER A 94 -20.85 -13.16 -0.67
N THR A 95 -19.76 -13.04 -1.41
CA THR A 95 -18.55 -12.36 -0.97
C THR A 95 -18.01 -11.48 -2.07
N GLU A 96 -17.41 -10.36 -1.68
CA GLU A 96 -16.59 -9.53 -2.56
C GLU A 96 -15.25 -9.27 -1.87
N THR A 97 -14.17 -9.28 -2.64
CA THR A 97 -12.82 -8.97 -2.14
C THR A 97 -12.33 -7.71 -2.84
N ILE A 98 -12.06 -6.69 -2.05
CA ILE A 98 -11.63 -5.38 -2.50
C ILE A 98 -10.17 -5.20 -2.10
N PRO A 99 -9.22 -5.18 -3.04
CA PRO A 99 -7.83 -4.87 -2.75
C PRO A 99 -7.68 -3.37 -2.50
N VAL A 100 -6.92 -3.03 -1.47
CA VAL A 100 -6.53 -1.67 -1.12
C VAL A 100 -5.01 -1.58 -1.19
N ASP A 101 -4.49 -0.62 -1.96
CA ASP A 101 -3.06 -0.43 -2.10
C ASP A 101 -2.42 -0.04 -0.76
N LEU A 102 -1.32 -0.73 -0.40
CA LEU A 102 -0.55 -0.40 0.78
C LEU A 102 0.56 0.60 0.44
N TYR A 103 0.55 1.71 1.16
CA TYR A 103 1.54 2.76 1.04
C TYR A 103 2.46 2.80 2.25
N ASP A 104 3.73 3.13 2.03
CA ASP A 104 4.61 3.43 3.15
C ASP A 104 4.14 4.72 3.81
N TRP A 105 3.92 4.65 5.12
CA TRP A 105 3.64 5.81 5.98
C TRP A 105 4.71 6.90 5.88
N PHE A 106 5.89 6.61 5.34
CA PHE A 106 6.92 7.61 5.02
C PHE A 106 6.91 7.93 3.53
N ASN A 107 6.87 9.23 3.20
CA ASN A 107 7.20 9.75 1.88
C ASN A 107 6.33 9.24 0.71
N GLN A 108 5.13 8.73 0.97
CA GLN A 108 4.15 8.42 -0.08
C GLN A 108 2.90 9.30 0.08
N ASP A 109 2.24 9.59 -1.04
CA ASP A 109 1.08 10.47 -1.11
C ASP A 109 -0.25 9.69 -1.20
N GLY A 110 -0.20 8.37 -1.36
CA GLY A 110 -1.39 7.54 -1.50
C GLY A 110 -2.04 7.64 -2.87
N ASP A 111 -3.34 7.35 -2.90
CA ASP A 111 -4.23 7.51 -4.04
C ASP A 111 -5.59 8.09 -3.58
N GLU A 112 -6.60 8.09 -4.46
CA GLU A 112 -7.94 8.58 -4.14
C GLU A 112 -8.64 7.77 -3.03
N ASN A 113 -8.29 6.49 -2.90
CA ASN A 113 -8.90 5.58 -1.93
C ASN A 113 -8.05 5.43 -0.66
N SER A 114 -6.81 5.92 -0.64
CA SER A 114 -5.84 5.70 0.42
C SER A 114 -5.18 7.03 0.76
N VAL A 115 -5.82 7.81 1.62
CA VAL A 115 -5.44 9.20 1.87
C VAL A 115 -4.51 9.29 3.09
N PRO A 116 -3.29 9.86 2.94
CA PRO A 116 -2.39 10.07 4.07
C PRO A 116 -2.88 11.22 4.97
N VAL A 117 -2.98 10.96 6.27
CA VAL A 117 -3.45 11.91 7.30
C VAL A 117 -2.47 12.07 8.45
N GLY A 118 -2.38 13.29 8.96
CA GLY A 118 -1.45 13.72 10.02
C GLY A 118 -1.99 13.54 11.44
N VAL A 119 -1.26 14.07 12.41
CA VAL A 119 -1.57 13.97 13.85
C VAL A 119 -2.94 14.54 14.20
N ASP A 120 -3.36 15.59 13.50
CA ASP A 120 -4.65 16.27 13.66
C ASP A 120 -5.72 15.78 12.68
N GLY A 121 -5.46 14.70 11.94
CA GLY A 121 -6.38 14.17 10.94
C GLY A 121 -6.41 14.94 9.62
N THR A 122 -5.63 16.01 9.49
CA THR A 122 -5.54 16.75 8.23
C THR A 122 -4.78 15.95 7.18
N ARG A 123 -5.18 16.09 5.92
CA ARG A 123 -4.49 15.46 4.78
C ARG A 123 -3.05 15.92 4.70
N LYS A 124 -2.16 15.02 4.28
CA LYS A 124 -0.77 15.33 4.00
C LYS A 124 -0.70 16.47 2.99
N ALA A 125 -0.06 17.56 3.40
CA ALA A 125 0.25 18.72 2.58
C ALA A 125 1.56 19.34 3.08
N ALA A 126 2.12 20.29 2.33
CA ALA A 126 3.28 21.04 2.79
C ALA A 126 2.98 21.72 4.14
N GLY A 127 3.80 21.44 5.15
CA GLY A 127 3.63 21.96 6.52
C GLY A 127 2.68 21.16 7.43
N ALA A 128 2.03 20.10 6.93
CA ALA A 128 1.21 19.22 7.77
C ALA A 128 2.05 18.49 8.83
N LEU A 129 1.48 18.31 10.01
CA LEU A 129 2.14 17.64 11.13
C LEU A 129 2.00 16.12 11.00
N GLY A 130 3.09 15.47 10.58
CA GLY A 130 3.20 14.01 10.60
C GLY A 130 3.41 13.45 12.01
N PHE A 131 3.18 12.15 12.15
CA PHE A 131 3.51 11.39 13.35
C PHE A 131 5.02 11.25 13.52
N ARG A 132 5.46 11.08 14.77
CA ARG A 132 6.84 10.69 15.08
C ARG A 132 6.89 9.25 15.55
N THR A 133 8.07 8.64 15.39
CA THR A 133 8.37 7.31 15.91
C THR A 133 9.10 7.41 17.24
N VAL A 134 8.69 6.65 18.25
CA VAL A 134 9.47 6.45 19.47
C VAL A 134 10.12 5.07 19.49
N GLY A 135 11.36 5.03 19.97
CA GLY A 135 12.03 3.76 20.21
C GLY A 135 11.33 2.94 21.30
N LYS A 136 11.62 1.63 21.35
CA LYS A 136 11.08 0.67 22.34
C LYS A 136 11.28 1.12 23.81
N GLN A 137 12.26 1.98 24.07
CA GLN A 137 12.62 2.48 25.40
C GLN A 137 11.98 3.83 25.74
N GLY A 138 11.10 4.37 24.88
CA GLY A 138 10.51 5.69 25.07
C GLY A 138 11.41 6.86 24.66
N ASP A 139 12.67 6.57 24.28
CA ASP A 139 13.55 7.56 23.67
C ASP A 139 12.96 7.99 22.32
N SER A 140 12.67 9.28 22.18
CA SER A 140 12.43 9.89 20.88
C SER A 140 13.71 9.77 20.06
N LEU A 141 13.83 8.70 19.27
CA LEU A 141 14.81 8.71 18.20
C LEU A 141 14.34 9.83 17.26
N ASN A 142 15.15 10.90 17.15
CA ASN A 142 14.94 11.95 16.16
C ASN A 142 15.13 11.34 14.75
N HIS A 143 14.14 10.59 14.29
CA HIS A 143 13.99 10.22 12.89
C HIS A 143 13.21 11.33 12.20
N GLY A 144 13.88 12.47 11.96
CA GLY A 144 13.33 13.57 11.19
C GLY A 144 12.16 14.28 11.88
N THR A 145 12.22 15.60 11.94
CA THR A 145 11.03 16.40 12.21
C THR A 145 10.00 16.14 11.12
N GLY A 146 8.87 15.51 11.45
CA GLY A 146 7.70 15.47 10.57
C GLY A 146 7.20 16.89 10.33
N GLY A 147 7.52 17.45 9.18
CA GLY A 147 7.21 18.81 8.77
C GLY A 147 8.23 19.33 7.78
N ASP A 148 8.35 18.70 6.60
CA ASP A 148 8.12 19.35 5.31
C ASP A 148 7.87 18.31 4.18
N ALA A 149 6.76 17.56 4.30
CA ALA A 149 6.30 16.48 3.39
C ALA A 149 7.09 15.16 3.43
N GLY A 150 8.07 15.02 4.33
CA GLY A 150 8.86 13.79 4.54
C GLY A 150 8.54 12.94 5.79
N GLY A 151 7.41 13.19 6.46
CA GLY A 151 7.06 12.61 7.77
C GLY A 151 6.32 11.27 7.71
N ALA A 152 6.02 10.69 8.88
CA ALA A 152 5.13 9.53 8.99
C ALA A 152 3.66 9.97 8.96
N PHE A 153 2.84 9.40 8.09
CA PHE A 153 1.41 9.66 7.98
C PHE A 153 0.63 8.35 8.05
N LEU A 154 -0.53 8.37 8.70
CA LEU A 154 -1.44 7.23 8.66
C LEU A 154 -2.20 7.26 7.34
N PHE A 155 -2.68 6.11 6.89
CA PHE A 155 -3.53 6.04 5.71
C PHE A 155 -4.95 5.72 6.13
N VAL A 156 -5.88 6.58 5.71
CA VAL A 156 -7.31 6.30 5.70
C VAL A 156 -7.63 5.65 4.36
N ASN A 157 -7.98 4.38 4.42
CA ASN A 157 -8.37 3.63 3.24
C ASN A 157 -9.90 3.54 3.16
N THR A 158 -10.48 3.94 2.04
CA THR A 158 -11.90 3.84 1.73
C THR A 158 -12.14 2.56 0.94
N VAL A 159 -13.05 1.73 1.43
CA VAL A 159 -13.47 0.48 0.80
C VAL A 159 -14.97 0.57 0.60
N THR A 160 -15.40 0.73 -0.65
CA THR A 160 -16.82 0.74 -1.00
C THR A 160 -17.33 -0.68 -1.14
N VAL A 161 -18.42 -1.00 -0.43
CA VAL A 161 -19.09 -2.30 -0.49
C VAL A 161 -20.52 -2.15 -0.98
N ASN A 162 -21.15 -3.26 -1.36
CA ASN A 162 -22.54 -3.24 -1.81
C ASN A 162 -23.55 -2.81 -0.71
N PRO A 163 -24.19 -1.63 -0.81
CA PRO A 163 -25.13 -1.13 0.21
C PRO A 163 -26.51 -1.78 0.12
N CYS A 164 -26.77 -2.60 -0.89
CA CYS A 164 -28.00 -3.40 -1.01
C CYS A 164 -27.91 -4.74 -0.30
N LYS A 165 -26.74 -5.11 0.23
CA LYS A 165 -26.55 -6.37 0.92
C LYS A 165 -26.19 -6.12 2.38
N THR A 166 -26.78 -6.91 3.26
CA THR A 166 -26.45 -6.89 4.68
C THR A 166 -25.09 -7.55 4.89
N LEU A 167 -24.08 -6.75 5.22
CA LEU A 167 -22.75 -7.21 5.57
C LEU A 167 -22.81 -7.87 6.95
N THR A 168 -22.22 -9.07 7.08
CA THR A 168 -22.27 -9.87 8.31
C THR A 168 -20.87 -10.12 8.89
N GLN A 169 -19.86 -10.13 8.04
CA GLN A 169 -18.50 -10.41 8.43
C GLN A 169 -17.52 -9.71 7.49
N LEU A 170 -16.35 -9.39 8.04
CA LEU A 170 -15.20 -8.91 7.30
C LEU A 170 -14.00 -9.78 7.58
N ASN A 171 -13.31 -10.13 6.51
CA ASN A 171 -12.04 -10.83 6.51
C ASN A 171 -11.00 -9.90 5.91
N ILE A 172 -10.13 -9.34 6.75
CA ILE A 172 -9.06 -8.43 6.31
C ILE A 172 -7.76 -9.20 6.27
N SER A 173 -7.09 -9.23 5.13
CA SER A 173 -5.81 -9.90 4.96
C SER A 173 -4.81 -9.04 4.20
N ALA A 174 -3.53 -9.39 4.25
CA ALA A 174 -2.49 -8.63 3.56
C ALA A 174 -1.59 -9.55 2.74
N ASP A 175 -1.29 -9.12 1.51
CA ASP A 175 -0.30 -9.76 0.66
C ASP A 175 1.09 -9.44 1.21
N LEU A 176 1.71 -10.38 1.93
CA LEU A 176 3.11 -10.26 2.33
C LEU A 176 3.94 -11.37 1.67
N PRO A 177 4.22 -11.27 0.36
CA PRO A 177 5.18 -12.13 -0.30
C PRO A 177 6.51 -12.04 0.45
N TYR A 178 7.07 -13.20 0.82
CA TYR A 178 8.31 -13.28 1.59
C TYR A 178 9.21 -14.35 0.99
N ALA A 179 10.49 -14.02 0.89
CA ALA A 179 11.55 -14.97 0.58
C ALA A 179 12.72 -14.75 1.53
N GLN A 180 13.37 -15.86 1.90
CA GLN A 180 14.60 -15.79 2.68
C GLN A 180 15.67 -15.00 1.92
N PRO A 181 16.54 -14.25 2.62
CA PRO A 181 17.64 -13.54 1.98
C PRO A 181 18.50 -14.49 1.14
N PHE A 182 18.77 -14.09 -0.11
CA PHE A 182 19.58 -14.86 -1.04
C PHE A 182 20.91 -14.15 -1.25
N VAL A 183 22.02 -14.80 -0.88
CA VAL A 183 23.39 -14.25 -0.98
C VAL A 183 24.18 -15.01 -2.04
N VAL A 184 24.79 -14.29 -2.98
CA VAL A 184 25.71 -14.85 -3.98
C VAL A 184 27.11 -14.29 -3.71
N GLU A 185 28.09 -15.17 -3.57
CA GLU A 185 29.50 -14.82 -3.33
C GLU A 185 30.36 -15.12 -4.56
N SER A 186 31.42 -14.34 -4.75
CA SER A 186 32.28 -14.31 -5.96
C SER A 186 33.37 -15.39 -6.02
N ARG A 187 33.49 -16.22 -4.98
CA ARG A 187 34.59 -17.17 -4.80
C ARG A 187 34.08 -18.57 -4.52
N ASP A 188 34.84 -19.55 -4.99
CA ASP A 188 34.57 -20.97 -4.73
C ASP A 188 34.52 -21.26 -3.22
N GLY A 189 33.61 -22.14 -2.83
CA GLY A 189 33.23 -22.38 -1.42
C GLY A 189 32.30 -21.31 -0.81
N GLY A 190 32.00 -20.22 -1.53
CA GLY A 190 31.03 -19.22 -1.11
C GLY A 190 29.57 -19.62 -1.35
N ARG A 191 28.65 -18.92 -0.69
CA ARG A 191 27.20 -19.15 -0.83
C ARG A 191 26.75 -18.88 -2.27
N ASN A 192 25.97 -19.82 -2.81
CA ASN A 192 25.40 -19.76 -4.16
C ASN A 192 26.42 -19.39 -5.25
N TYR A 193 27.69 -19.80 -5.11
CA TYR A 193 28.77 -19.47 -6.06
C TYR A 193 28.43 -19.84 -7.52
N ALA A 194 27.61 -20.87 -7.74
CA ALA A 194 27.14 -21.24 -9.08
C ALA A 194 26.35 -20.13 -9.81
N ASN A 195 25.85 -19.14 -9.06
CA ASN A 195 25.13 -17.98 -9.59
C ASN A 195 26.05 -16.78 -9.84
N PHE A 196 27.36 -16.95 -9.74
CA PHE A 196 28.36 -15.93 -10.01
C PHE A 196 29.11 -16.22 -11.31
N ALA A 197 29.33 -15.18 -12.11
CA ALA A 197 30.13 -15.25 -13.33
C ALA A 197 30.96 -13.98 -13.51
N THR A 198 32.07 -14.09 -14.25
CA THR A 198 32.88 -12.93 -14.64
C THR A 198 33.14 -12.91 -16.14
N THR A 199 33.35 -11.71 -16.67
CA THR A 199 33.94 -11.46 -17.98
C THR A 199 35.16 -10.55 -17.80
N GLY A 200 36.18 -10.71 -18.65
CA GLY A 200 37.42 -9.93 -18.55
C GLY A 200 38.41 -10.45 -17.50
N GLY A 201 39.42 -9.63 -17.18
CA GLY A 201 40.53 -10.02 -16.32
C GLY A 201 40.29 -9.70 -14.84
N TRP A 202 40.16 -10.74 -14.02
CA TRP A 202 40.02 -10.63 -12.56
C TRP A 202 41.18 -11.32 -11.85
N ASN A 203 41.67 -10.70 -10.78
CA ASN A 203 42.69 -11.27 -9.89
C ASN A 203 42.05 -11.82 -8.63
N ASN A 204 42.58 -12.92 -8.12
CA ASN A 204 42.18 -13.46 -6.83
C ASN A 204 42.82 -12.64 -5.72
N GLU A 205 42.00 -12.23 -4.75
CA GLU A 205 42.44 -11.48 -3.59
C GLU A 205 42.14 -12.26 -2.31
N SER A 206 43.02 -12.15 -1.32
CA SER A 206 42.79 -12.77 0.00
C SER A 206 41.83 -11.98 0.88
N VAL A 207 41.58 -10.71 0.55
CA VAL A 207 40.69 -9.84 1.32
C VAL A 207 39.22 -10.23 1.11
N LYS A 208 38.41 -10.16 2.18
CA LYS A 208 36.98 -10.51 2.20
C LYS A 208 36.22 -9.51 3.07
N SER A 209 34.96 -9.21 2.75
CA SER A 209 34.07 -8.52 3.68
C SER A 209 33.97 -9.29 5.00
N THR A 210 34.08 -8.57 6.11
CA THR A 210 33.89 -9.14 7.45
C THR A 210 32.43 -9.14 7.89
N THR A 211 31.49 -8.77 7.00
CA THR A 211 30.07 -8.69 7.34
C THR A 211 29.46 -10.07 7.58
N GLY A 212 28.46 -10.13 8.47
CA GLY A 212 27.68 -11.34 8.71
C GLY A 212 27.02 -11.87 7.43
N ASP A 213 26.76 -13.17 7.38
CA ASP A 213 26.19 -13.88 6.23
C ASP A 213 27.11 -14.09 5.02
N THR A 214 28.39 -13.74 5.14
CA THR A 214 29.42 -14.08 4.15
C THR A 214 30.35 -15.19 4.65
N THR A 215 30.88 -16.00 3.73
CA THR A 215 31.77 -17.12 4.05
C THR A 215 33.19 -16.61 4.28
N GLN A 216 33.72 -16.81 5.49
CA GLN A 216 35.05 -16.29 5.83
C GLN A 216 36.17 -17.13 5.19
N GLY A 217 37.27 -16.47 4.82
CA GLY A 217 38.49 -17.12 4.34
C GLY A 217 38.55 -17.46 2.84
N ILE A 218 37.49 -17.23 2.06
CA ILE A 218 37.47 -17.53 0.61
C ILE A 218 38.04 -16.40 -0.28
N GLY A 219 38.28 -15.22 0.31
CA GLY A 219 38.79 -14.05 -0.39
C GLY A 219 37.75 -13.35 -1.29
N SER A 220 38.20 -12.55 -2.25
CA SER A 220 37.36 -11.84 -3.22
C SER A 220 38.07 -11.76 -4.58
N LEU A 221 37.49 -11.04 -5.54
CA LEU A 221 38.12 -10.75 -6.82
C LEU A 221 38.36 -9.25 -6.99
N SER A 222 39.46 -8.87 -7.64
CA SER A 222 39.73 -7.48 -8.02
C SER A 222 40.01 -7.31 -9.51
N ALA A 223 39.70 -6.13 -10.04
CA ALA A 223 40.05 -5.72 -11.39
C ALA A 223 40.44 -4.23 -11.43
N PRO A 224 41.23 -3.78 -12.41
CA PRO A 224 41.49 -2.36 -12.60
C PRO A 224 40.19 -1.58 -12.88
N ALA A 225 39.97 -0.48 -12.17
CA ALA A 225 38.88 0.44 -12.51
C ALA A 225 39.14 1.11 -13.87
N GLY A 226 38.09 1.37 -14.65
CA GLY A 226 38.15 1.82 -16.03
C GLY A 226 38.41 0.72 -17.06
N SER A 227 38.48 -0.55 -16.64
CA SER A 227 38.70 -1.68 -17.56
C SER A 227 37.43 -2.06 -18.30
N GLY A 228 37.21 -1.47 -19.48
CA GLY A 228 36.08 -1.79 -20.35
C GLY A 228 35.98 -3.27 -20.70
N GLY A 229 34.77 -3.84 -20.62
CA GLY A 229 34.51 -5.25 -20.88
C GLY A 229 34.85 -6.20 -19.71
N THR A 230 35.28 -5.66 -18.57
CA THR A 230 35.53 -6.44 -17.35
C THR A 230 34.36 -6.30 -16.37
N THR A 231 33.62 -7.38 -16.16
CA THR A 231 32.41 -7.40 -15.33
C THR A 231 32.38 -8.60 -14.38
N ALA A 232 31.71 -8.41 -13.24
CA ALA A 232 31.37 -9.47 -12.30
C ALA A 232 29.85 -9.47 -12.09
N THR A 233 29.19 -10.57 -12.44
CA THR A 233 27.73 -10.69 -12.50
C THR A 233 27.25 -11.71 -11.48
N PHE A 234 26.30 -11.30 -10.65
CA PHE A 234 25.64 -12.10 -9.62
C PHE A 234 24.18 -12.29 -10.04
N SER A 235 23.69 -13.52 -10.12
CA SER A 235 22.36 -13.85 -10.62
C SER A 235 21.40 -14.37 -9.54
N PHE A 236 20.14 -13.98 -9.62
CA PHE A 236 19.08 -14.34 -8.69
C PHE A 236 17.77 -14.58 -9.42
N THR A 237 17.13 -15.72 -9.20
CA THR A 237 15.77 -15.98 -9.71
C THR A 237 14.76 -15.69 -8.61
N ALA A 238 13.85 -14.74 -8.83
CA ALA A 238 12.91 -14.31 -7.81
C ALA A 238 11.89 -15.41 -7.48
N PRO A 239 11.78 -15.87 -6.22
CA PRO A 239 10.81 -16.90 -5.83
C PRO A 239 9.39 -16.36 -5.58
N VAL A 240 9.22 -15.04 -5.45
CA VAL A 240 7.91 -14.37 -5.29
C VAL A 240 7.91 -13.03 -6.02
N THR A 241 6.74 -12.58 -6.49
CA THR A 241 6.58 -11.25 -7.08
C THR A 241 6.46 -10.22 -5.98
N THR A 242 7.45 -9.34 -5.83
CA THR A 242 7.45 -8.25 -4.85
C THR A 242 8.64 -7.29 -5.07
N PHE A 243 8.77 -6.30 -4.20
CA PHE A 243 9.94 -5.44 -4.13
C PHE A 243 11.06 -6.08 -3.30
N TYR A 244 12.25 -6.17 -3.91
CA TYR A 244 13.47 -6.63 -3.26
C TYR A 244 14.38 -5.47 -2.92
N ASN A 245 14.89 -5.46 -1.69
CA ASN A 245 16.06 -4.67 -1.36
C ASN A 245 17.31 -5.42 -1.82
N VAL A 246 18.16 -4.73 -2.58
CA VAL A 246 19.38 -5.30 -3.14
C VAL A 246 20.58 -4.65 -2.47
N TYR A 247 21.55 -5.46 -2.06
CA TYR A 247 22.75 -5.01 -1.38
C TYR A 247 24.00 -5.61 -2.02
N THR A 248 25.12 -4.91 -1.88
CA THR A 248 26.45 -5.46 -2.13
C THR A 248 27.36 -5.25 -0.92
N THR A 249 28.41 -6.05 -0.81
CA THR A 249 29.45 -5.88 0.21
C THR A 249 30.81 -6.22 -0.40
N TRP A 250 31.87 -5.75 0.25
CA TRP A 250 33.26 -5.96 -0.15
C TRP A 250 34.19 -5.70 1.05
N ALA A 251 35.44 -6.13 0.94
CA ALA A 251 36.47 -5.83 1.94
C ALA A 251 36.86 -4.34 1.87
N GLY A 252 36.92 -3.65 3.01
CA GLY A 252 37.47 -2.29 3.03
C GLY A 252 38.95 -2.28 2.61
N ASN A 253 39.28 -1.57 1.53
CA ASN A 253 40.65 -1.48 1.04
C ASN A 253 40.99 -0.08 0.53
N LEU A 254 42.14 0.46 0.95
CA LEU A 254 42.59 1.82 0.60
C LEU A 254 42.94 1.96 -0.89
N ASP A 255 43.18 0.85 -1.59
CA ASP A 255 43.42 0.82 -3.03
C ASP A 255 42.14 0.67 -3.87
N ALA A 256 40.96 0.60 -3.24
CA ALA A 256 39.71 0.53 -3.98
C ALA A 256 39.30 1.88 -4.57
N CYS A 257 38.43 1.84 -5.57
CA CYS A 257 37.83 3.00 -6.21
C CYS A 257 36.67 3.56 -5.40
N GLN A 258 36.42 4.86 -5.55
CA GLN A 258 35.34 5.56 -4.84
C GLN A 258 34.04 5.61 -5.65
N GLN A 259 34.06 5.19 -6.92
CA GLN A 259 32.89 5.11 -7.78
C GLN A 259 32.85 3.77 -8.51
N ALA A 260 32.60 2.68 -7.78
CA ALA A 260 32.35 1.37 -8.36
C ALA A 260 30.92 1.29 -8.91
N ALA A 261 30.75 1.02 -10.19
CA ALA A 261 29.45 0.99 -10.86
C ALA A 261 28.77 -0.38 -10.72
N TYR A 262 27.61 -0.40 -10.05
CA TYR A 262 26.74 -1.57 -9.95
C TYR A 262 25.48 -1.35 -10.78
N VAL A 263 25.22 -2.24 -11.73
CA VAL A 263 24.01 -2.25 -12.56
C VAL A 263 23.08 -3.36 -12.07
N VAL A 264 21.90 -2.98 -11.58
CA VAL A 264 20.86 -3.88 -11.06
C VAL A 264 19.75 -3.99 -12.10
N THR A 265 19.50 -5.20 -12.61
CA THR A 265 18.32 -5.43 -13.46
C THR A 265 17.07 -5.57 -12.60
N GLN A 266 15.95 -5.06 -13.08
CA GLN A 266 14.65 -5.09 -12.43
C GLN A 266 13.54 -5.20 -13.46
N ASP A 267 12.29 -5.28 -13.03
CA ASP A 267 11.16 -5.08 -13.95
C ASP A 267 11.17 -3.61 -14.41
N GLY A 268 11.37 -3.41 -15.72
CA GLY A 268 11.60 -2.09 -16.32
C GLY A 268 13.08 -1.81 -16.60
N ASP A 269 13.46 -0.53 -16.56
CA ASP A 269 14.82 -0.11 -16.88
C ASP A 269 15.82 -0.45 -15.76
N PRO A 270 17.05 -0.90 -16.08
CA PRO A 270 18.07 -1.18 -15.08
C PRO A 270 18.44 0.05 -14.23
N LEU A 271 18.73 -0.18 -12.95
CA LEU A 271 19.23 0.83 -12.02
C LEU A 271 20.76 0.77 -11.93
N THR A 272 21.44 1.90 -12.15
CA THR A 272 22.91 2.00 -11.94
C THR A 272 23.23 2.80 -10.69
N VAL A 273 24.03 2.23 -9.78
CA VAL A 273 24.43 2.87 -8.53
C VAL A 273 25.94 2.82 -8.37
N PHE A 274 26.52 3.97 -7.99
CA PHE A 274 27.95 4.08 -7.73
C PHE A 274 28.25 3.96 -6.23
N MET A 275 29.21 3.10 -5.90
CA MET A 275 29.58 2.79 -4.51
C MET A 275 31.03 3.16 -4.22
N ASN A 276 31.28 3.72 -3.03
CA ASN A 276 32.63 4.03 -2.58
C ASN A 276 33.28 2.83 -1.90
N GLN A 277 34.01 2.04 -2.69
CA GLN A 277 34.61 0.83 -2.16
C GLN A 277 35.77 1.07 -1.20
N ARG A 278 36.38 2.25 -1.25
CA ARG A 278 37.51 2.61 -0.40
C ARG A 278 37.12 2.79 1.06
N ASN A 279 36.02 3.49 1.29
CA ASN A 279 35.64 3.94 2.63
C ASN A 279 34.48 3.12 3.22
N ASP A 280 33.67 2.50 2.37
CA ASP A 280 32.40 1.89 2.79
C ASP A 280 32.44 0.36 2.75
N GLY A 281 33.61 -0.26 2.96
CA GLY A 281 33.73 -1.72 3.04
C GLY A 281 33.18 -2.33 4.33
N ASN A 282 33.21 -3.67 4.41
CA ASN A 282 32.90 -4.47 5.60
C ASN A 282 31.46 -4.34 6.14
N GLY A 283 30.52 -4.00 5.28
CA GLY A 283 29.08 -4.00 5.58
C GLY A 283 28.24 -4.13 4.32
N TRP A 284 26.97 -4.49 4.49
CA TRP A 284 26.00 -4.46 3.39
C TRP A 284 25.70 -3.01 3.01
N ARG A 285 25.77 -2.72 1.71
CA ARG A 285 25.48 -1.40 1.11
C ARG A 285 24.29 -1.52 0.20
N TRP A 286 23.28 -0.72 0.47
CA TRP A 286 22.01 -0.74 -0.25
C TRP A 286 22.18 -0.17 -1.65
N LEU A 287 21.92 -0.99 -2.66
CA LEU A 287 21.92 -0.60 -4.07
C LEU A 287 20.55 -0.05 -4.50
N GLY A 288 19.47 -0.46 -3.85
CA GLY A 288 18.13 0.01 -4.20
C GLY A 288 17.05 -0.97 -3.77
N GLN A 289 15.80 -0.50 -3.88
CA GLN A 289 14.61 -1.32 -3.80
C GLN A 289 14.01 -1.41 -5.19
N VAL A 290 13.83 -2.62 -5.71
CA VAL A 290 13.44 -2.85 -7.10
C VAL A 290 12.29 -3.87 -7.22
N PRO A 291 11.33 -3.66 -8.13
CA PRO A 291 10.27 -4.63 -8.39
C PRO A 291 10.84 -5.84 -9.16
N MET A 292 10.43 -7.03 -8.74
CA MET A 292 10.78 -8.29 -9.39
C MET A 292 9.57 -9.22 -9.46
N THR A 293 9.41 -9.90 -10.58
CA THR A 293 8.37 -10.87 -10.88
C THR A 293 8.88 -12.28 -10.64
N VAL A 294 8.05 -13.13 -10.01
CA VAL A 294 8.37 -14.54 -9.75
C VAL A 294 8.85 -15.28 -11.01
N GLY A 295 9.85 -16.15 -10.85
CA GLY A 295 10.40 -16.99 -11.91
C GLY A 295 11.36 -16.29 -12.86
N HIS A 296 11.43 -14.95 -12.85
CA HIS A 296 12.39 -14.20 -13.66
C HIS A 296 13.76 -14.18 -12.99
N THR A 297 14.82 -14.19 -13.80
CA THR A 297 16.20 -14.08 -13.33
C THR A 297 16.71 -12.66 -13.49
N TYR A 298 17.14 -12.08 -12.39
CA TYR A 298 17.72 -10.75 -12.27
C TYR A 298 19.21 -10.86 -11.95
N THR A 299 19.94 -9.78 -12.20
CA THR A 299 21.37 -9.68 -11.98
C THR A 299 21.75 -8.38 -11.30
N VAL A 300 22.85 -8.45 -10.55
CA VAL A 300 23.67 -7.30 -10.21
C VAL A 300 25.01 -7.48 -10.91
N THR A 301 25.41 -6.48 -11.70
CA THR A 301 26.69 -6.49 -12.41
C THR A 301 27.58 -5.36 -11.91
N LEU A 302 28.74 -5.70 -11.35
CA LEU A 302 29.82 -4.75 -11.11
C LEU A 302 30.58 -4.53 -12.42
N ASP A 303 30.50 -3.33 -12.97
CA ASP A 303 31.14 -2.94 -14.23
C ASP A 303 32.43 -2.15 -13.94
N ALA A 304 33.58 -2.80 -14.16
CA ALA A 304 34.87 -2.15 -13.95
C ALA A 304 35.12 -1.01 -14.96
N GLY A 305 34.57 -1.10 -16.17
CA GLY A 305 34.74 -0.11 -17.23
C GLY A 305 34.08 1.23 -16.92
N GLN A 306 32.94 1.20 -16.23
CA GLN A 306 32.25 2.41 -15.74
C GLN A 306 32.77 2.89 -14.38
N SER A 307 33.59 2.08 -13.71
CA SER A 307 34.10 2.40 -12.38
C SER A 307 35.27 3.36 -12.42
N SER A 308 35.35 4.31 -11.48
CA SER A 308 36.36 5.36 -11.49
C SER A 308 36.76 5.88 -10.09
N ASN A 309 37.67 6.87 -10.06
CA ASN A 309 38.16 7.50 -8.83
C ASN A 309 38.88 6.52 -7.87
N GLY A 310 39.85 5.80 -8.42
CA GLY A 310 40.77 4.91 -7.73
C GLY A 310 41.20 3.75 -8.63
N PRO A 311 42.19 2.95 -8.22
CA PRO A 311 42.83 2.03 -9.16
C PRO A 311 42.11 0.69 -9.34
N ARG A 312 41.25 0.26 -8.42
CA ARG A 312 40.65 -1.09 -8.44
C ARG A 312 39.18 -1.12 -8.04
N VAL A 313 38.44 -2.07 -8.60
CA VAL A 313 37.15 -2.55 -8.09
C VAL A 313 37.33 -3.90 -7.41
N TYR A 314 36.45 -4.21 -6.45
CA TYR A 314 36.39 -5.48 -5.74
C TYR A 314 35.00 -6.12 -5.88
N ALA A 315 34.94 -7.32 -6.45
CA ALA A 315 33.74 -8.15 -6.46
C ALA A 315 33.81 -9.12 -5.29
N ASP A 316 32.82 -9.08 -4.40
CA ASP A 316 32.78 -9.96 -3.22
C ASP A 316 31.42 -10.67 -3.11
N ALA A 317 30.35 -9.98 -2.70
CA ALA A 317 29.04 -10.61 -2.59
C ALA A 317 27.86 -9.65 -2.80
N VAL A 318 26.74 -10.20 -3.28
CA VAL A 318 25.45 -9.51 -3.46
C VAL A 318 24.36 -10.24 -2.68
N ARG A 319 23.42 -9.49 -2.11
CA ARG A 319 22.27 -10.00 -1.37
C ARG A 319 20.96 -9.42 -1.89
N TRP A 320 19.98 -10.28 -2.11
CA TRP A 320 18.58 -9.92 -2.33
C TRP A 320 17.77 -10.33 -1.12
N GLU A 321 16.91 -9.44 -0.64
CA GLU A 321 15.92 -9.77 0.39
C GLU A 321 14.60 -9.08 0.07
N THR A 322 13.49 -9.78 0.28
CA THR A 322 12.17 -9.15 0.16
C THR A 322 12.08 -8.00 1.16
N THR A 323 11.43 -6.91 0.77
CA THR A 323 11.20 -5.80 1.69
C THR A 323 10.43 -6.30 2.89
N GLY A 324 11.00 -6.14 4.09
CA GLY A 324 10.30 -6.48 5.33
C GLY A 324 9.06 -5.60 5.46
N MET A 325 7.88 -6.19 5.46
CA MET A 325 6.63 -5.45 5.56
C MET A 325 6.10 -5.50 6.98
N ASN A 326 5.66 -4.34 7.47
CA ASN A 326 4.92 -4.20 8.72
C ASN A 326 3.62 -3.46 8.41
N VAL A 327 2.48 -4.11 8.53
CA VAL A 327 1.16 -3.48 8.42
C VAL A 327 0.53 -3.43 9.80
N ASN A 328 -0.02 -2.28 10.18
CA ASN A 328 -0.82 -2.11 11.38
C ASN A 328 -2.22 -1.63 10.96
N LEU A 329 -3.26 -2.36 11.35
CA LEU A 329 -4.63 -1.85 11.34
C LEU A 329 -4.93 -1.29 12.73
N LEU A 330 -5.16 0.02 12.80
CA LEU A 330 -5.34 0.78 14.04
C LEU A 330 -6.81 0.86 14.43
N ALA A 331 -7.68 1.13 13.46
CA ALA A 331 -9.12 1.21 13.65
C ALA A 331 -9.85 0.98 12.33
N ALA A 332 -11.13 0.62 12.45
CA ALA A 332 -12.07 0.60 11.35
C ALA A 332 -13.33 1.36 11.76
N THR A 333 -13.94 2.09 10.85
CA THR A 333 -15.26 2.70 11.03
C THR A 333 -16.11 2.45 9.80
N PHE A 334 -17.43 2.49 9.98
CA PHE A 334 -18.40 2.03 9.00
C PHE A 334 -19.42 3.10 8.73
N GLU A 335 -19.71 3.32 7.46
CA GLU A 335 -20.78 4.21 7.01
C GLU A 335 -21.97 3.39 6.52
N ILE A 336 -23.12 3.65 7.12
CA ILE A 336 -24.38 2.99 6.75
C ILE A 336 -24.71 3.37 5.32
N GLY A 337 -24.89 2.34 4.51
CA GLY A 337 -25.23 2.47 3.11
C GLY A 337 -26.73 2.41 2.90
N LYS A 338 -27.19 3.15 1.90
CA LYS A 338 -28.56 3.10 1.42
C LYS A 338 -28.58 2.26 0.14
N CYS A 339 -29.49 1.29 0.08
CA CYS A 339 -29.74 0.58 -1.16
C CYS A 339 -30.59 1.47 -2.07
N CYS A 340 -29.92 2.23 -2.93
CA CYS A 340 -30.57 3.07 -3.93
C CYS A 340 -30.53 2.35 -5.28
N ASN A 341 -31.61 2.47 -6.04
CA ASN A 341 -31.66 2.00 -7.41
C ASN A 341 -30.74 2.84 -8.31
N ARG A 342 -30.56 2.41 -9.56
CA ARG A 342 -29.74 3.10 -10.55
C ARG A 342 -30.56 3.35 -11.82
N PRO A 343 -30.87 4.62 -12.15
CA PRO A 343 -30.53 5.84 -11.39
C PRO A 343 -31.21 5.88 -10.02
N TRP A 344 -30.71 6.73 -9.11
CA TRP A 344 -31.31 6.90 -7.77
C TRP A 344 -32.78 7.35 -7.82
N ALA A 345 -33.19 7.92 -8.97
CA ALA A 345 -34.52 8.41 -9.26
C ALA A 345 -35.51 7.30 -9.72
N ASP A 346 -35.04 6.10 -10.05
CA ASP A 346 -35.88 4.91 -10.28
C ASP A 346 -36.29 4.39 -8.90
N VAL A 347 -37.34 4.92 -8.30
CA VAL A 347 -37.69 4.66 -6.89
C VAL A 347 -38.37 3.31 -6.72
N ASP A 348 -39.12 2.85 -7.72
CA ASP A 348 -39.85 1.59 -7.63
C ASP A 348 -39.09 0.37 -8.18
N GLY A 349 -37.97 0.60 -8.87
CA GLY A 349 -37.00 -0.41 -9.28
C GLY A 349 -37.36 -1.11 -10.58
N ASP A 350 -38.16 -0.48 -11.44
CA ASP A 350 -38.58 -1.04 -12.73
C ASP A 350 -37.66 -0.69 -13.91
N GLN A 351 -36.58 0.06 -13.64
CA GLN A 351 -35.47 0.44 -14.53
C GLN A 351 -35.71 1.66 -15.42
N ASP A 352 -36.85 2.34 -15.29
CA ASP A 352 -37.03 3.66 -15.87
C ASP A 352 -37.19 4.76 -14.80
N VAL A 353 -37.37 6.00 -15.24
CA VAL A 353 -37.64 7.13 -14.33
C VAL A 353 -38.85 7.86 -14.87
N ASP A 354 -39.98 7.69 -14.21
CA ASP A 354 -41.26 8.13 -14.72
C ASP A 354 -42.22 8.75 -13.67
N VAL A 355 -43.52 8.70 -13.96
CA VAL A 355 -44.56 9.29 -13.11
C VAL A 355 -44.85 8.46 -11.86
N ASP A 356 -44.60 7.16 -11.87
CA ASP A 356 -44.75 6.27 -10.72
C ASP A 356 -43.60 6.51 -9.72
N ASP A 357 -42.38 6.72 -10.23
CA ASP A 357 -41.24 7.19 -9.44
C ASP A 357 -41.47 8.57 -8.84
N PHE A 358 -42.02 9.49 -9.63
CA PHE A 358 -42.36 10.82 -9.13
C PHE A 358 -43.42 10.73 -8.01
N ALA A 359 -44.40 9.82 -8.14
CA ALA A 359 -45.39 9.59 -7.09
C ALA A 359 -44.75 9.00 -5.82
N ALA A 360 -43.68 8.20 -5.95
CA ALA A 360 -42.89 7.75 -4.82
C ALA A 360 -42.05 8.89 -4.21
N PHE A 361 -41.41 9.73 -5.05
CA PHE A 361 -40.68 10.92 -4.63
C PHE A 361 -41.53 11.86 -3.80
N GLN A 362 -42.77 12.11 -4.22
CA GLN A 362 -43.73 12.96 -3.49
C GLN A 362 -44.00 12.49 -2.06
N ARG A 363 -43.93 11.17 -1.80
CA ARG A 363 -44.12 10.61 -0.45
C ARG A 363 -42.93 10.85 0.46
N CYS A 364 -41.78 11.16 -0.14
CA CYS A 364 -40.52 11.36 0.55
C CYS A 364 -40.20 12.83 0.81
N LEU A 365 -40.95 13.77 0.22
CA LEU A 365 -40.80 15.21 0.45
C LEU A 365 -40.79 15.55 1.95
N THR A 366 -39.74 16.21 2.41
CA THR A 366 -39.57 16.62 3.81
C THR A 366 -39.76 18.12 4.04
N ILE A 367 -40.50 18.79 3.14
CA ILE A 367 -40.80 20.22 3.18
C ILE A 367 -41.40 20.58 4.56
N GLY A 368 -40.59 21.19 5.43
CA GLY A 368 -40.96 21.47 6.83
C GLY A 368 -39.97 20.98 7.89
N GLY A 369 -38.86 20.33 7.49
CA GLY A 369 -37.69 20.11 8.35
C GLY A 369 -37.66 18.78 9.10
N THR A 370 -38.24 17.72 8.52
CA THR A 370 -38.04 16.36 9.02
C THR A 370 -36.83 15.73 8.35
N THR A 371 -35.92 15.14 9.13
CA THR A 371 -34.79 14.39 8.59
C THR A 371 -35.28 13.21 7.75
N VAL A 372 -34.79 13.07 6.53
CA VAL A 372 -35.11 11.94 5.66
C VAL A 372 -34.56 10.64 6.26
N SER A 373 -35.31 9.53 6.15
CA SER A 373 -34.86 8.22 6.61
C SER A 373 -35.42 7.08 5.77
N GLY A 374 -34.81 5.89 5.88
CA GLY A 374 -35.24 4.70 5.15
C GLY A 374 -35.10 4.85 3.63
N PRO A 375 -36.03 4.31 2.82
CA PRO A 375 -35.91 4.30 1.36
C PRO A 375 -35.93 5.71 0.75
N CYS A 376 -36.59 6.67 1.40
CA CYS A 376 -36.63 8.07 0.96
C CYS A 376 -35.26 8.73 0.99
N ALA A 377 -34.32 8.19 1.75
CA ALA A 377 -33.02 8.80 1.91
C ALA A 377 -32.15 8.67 0.64
N CYS A 378 -32.57 7.88 -0.36
CA CYS A 378 -31.96 7.84 -1.70
C CYS A 378 -32.33 9.04 -2.57
N LEU A 379 -33.38 9.77 -2.20
CA LEU A 379 -33.88 10.93 -2.91
C LEU A 379 -33.33 12.25 -2.37
N ASP A 380 -32.50 12.20 -1.32
CA ASP A 380 -31.73 13.34 -0.79
C ASP A 380 -30.36 13.29 -1.47
N VAL A 381 -30.29 13.89 -2.66
CA VAL A 381 -29.17 13.75 -3.58
C VAL A 381 -28.06 14.73 -3.27
N ASN A 382 -28.43 15.90 -2.75
CA ASN A 382 -27.48 16.92 -2.33
C ASN A 382 -26.89 16.65 -0.93
N GLY A 383 -27.43 15.68 -0.19
CA GLY A 383 -26.95 15.22 1.11
C GLY A 383 -27.26 16.17 2.26
N ASP A 384 -28.23 17.08 2.10
CA ASP A 384 -28.61 18.07 3.11
C ASP A 384 -29.60 17.52 4.17
N GLN A 385 -29.94 16.24 4.08
CA GLN A 385 -30.88 15.50 4.93
C GLN A 385 -32.35 15.82 4.70
N ASN A 386 -32.67 16.54 3.62
CA ASN A 386 -34.03 16.82 3.19
C ASN A 386 -34.28 16.28 1.78
N VAL A 387 -35.55 16.06 1.46
CA VAL A 387 -36.01 15.83 0.09
C VAL A 387 -36.89 17.01 -0.25
N ASP A 388 -36.35 17.95 -1.01
CA ASP A 388 -37.01 19.23 -1.28
C ASP A 388 -37.00 19.62 -2.77
N THR A 389 -37.17 20.90 -3.05
CA THR A 389 -37.19 21.41 -4.42
C THR A 389 -35.86 21.26 -5.15
N THR A 390 -34.75 21.17 -4.42
CA THR A 390 -33.42 20.93 -4.97
C THR A 390 -33.35 19.52 -5.53
N ASP A 391 -33.71 18.53 -4.72
CA ASP A 391 -33.75 17.12 -5.15
C ASP A 391 -34.80 16.88 -6.23
N LEU A 392 -35.91 17.62 -6.20
CA LEU A 392 -36.91 17.56 -7.26
C LEU A 392 -36.33 18.05 -8.60
N SER A 393 -35.51 19.10 -8.58
CA SER A 393 -34.82 19.56 -9.78
C SER A 393 -33.93 18.46 -10.34
N ASP A 394 -33.13 17.83 -9.49
CA ASP A 394 -32.25 16.72 -9.86
C ASP A 394 -33.03 15.50 -10.37
N PHE A 395 -34.17 15.18 -9.75
CA PHE A 395 -35.06 14.09 -10.17
C PHE A 395 -35.58 14.32 -11.58
N MET A 396 -36.04 15.54 -11.88
CA MET A 396 -36.56 15.89 -13.21
C MET A 396 -35.50 15.78 -14.30
N GLU A 397 -34.23 16.01 -13.97
CA GLU A 397 -33.11 15.82 -14.92
C GLU A 397 -32.88 14.34 -15.25
N CYS A 398 -33.32 13.41 -14.40
CA CYS A 398 -33.24 11.97 -14.64
C CYS A 398 -34.47 11.38 -15.36
N ALA A 399 -35.58 12.11 -15.48
CA ALA A 399 -36.82 11.56 -16.03
C ALA A 399 -36.72 11.30 -17.55
N LEU A 400 -36.64 10.01 -17.93
CA LEU A 400 -36.69 9.58 -19.34
C LEU A 400 -38.12 9.27 -19.81
N GLY A 401 -39.03 8.98 -18.86
CA GLY A 401 -40.42 8.63 -19.10
C GLY A 401 -40.69 7.12 -19.13
N PRO A 402 -41.98 6.74 -19.14
CA PRO A 402 -42.41 5.35 -18.97
C PRO A 402 -41.91 4.45 -20.10
N GLY A 403 -41.35 3.31 -19.73
CA GLY A 403 -40.77 2.29 -20.60
C GLY A 403 -39.43 2.65 -21.23
N VAL A 404 -38.77 3.72 -20.77
CA VAL A 404 -37.46 4.15 -21.29
C VAL A 404 -36.36 3.78 -20.29
N GLU A 405 -35.92 2.53 -20.38
CA GLU A 405 -34.92 1.96 -19.47
C GLU A 405 -33.54 2.65 -19.58
N TYR A 406 -32.84 2.77 -18.45
CA TYR A 406 -31.44 3.15 -18.42
C TYR A 406 -30.54 2.02 -18.93
N ILE A 407 -29.76 2.27 -19.99
CA ILE A 407 -28.93 1.27 -20.65
C ILE A 407 -27.53 1.29 -20.04
N HIS A 408 -27.05 0.13 -19.57
CA HIS A 408 -25.65 -0.06 -19.19
C HIS A 408 -24.90 -0.90 -20.23
N ASN A 409 -23.83 -0.33 -20.80
CA ASN A 409 -22.93 -1.01 -21.73
C ASN A 409 -21.68 -1.51 -21.02
N SER A 410 -21.12 -2.64 -21.47
CA SER A 410 -19.80 -3.12 -21.02
C SER A 410 -18.63 -2.33 -21.61
N SER A 411 -18.88 -1.29 -22.40
CA SER A 411 -17.85 -0.52 -23.11
C SER A 411 -18.28 0.93 -23.25
N SER A 412 -17.31 1.83 -23.19
CA SER A 412 -17.55 3.27 -23.25
C SER A 412 -18.31 3.69 -24.54
N PRO A 413 -19.35 4.55 -24.44
CA PRO A 413 -19.89 5.12 -23.21
C PRO A 413 -20.73 4.09 -22.43
N TYR A 414 -20.40 3.90 -21.15
CA TYR A 414 -21.00 2.89 -20.26
C TYR A 414 -22.49 3.14 -19.99
N TRP A 415 -22.93 4.41 -20.04
CA TRP A 415 -24.34 4.79 -19.88
C TRP A 415 -24.76 5.75 -21.01
N PRO A 416 -25.05 5.24 -22.22
CA PRO A 416 -25.24 6.06 -23.42
C PRO A 416 -26.49 6.96 -23.37
N ASN A 417 -27.48 6.63 -22.55
CA ASN A 417 -28.71 7.40 -22.39
C ASN A 417 -28.83 8.08 -21.02
N TRP A 418 -27.73 8.19 -20.26
CA TRP A 418 -27.72 8.98 -19.03
C TRP A 418 -27.86 10.47 -19.35
N PRO A 419 -28.90 11.18 -18.87
CA PRO A 419 -29.07 12.61 -19.14
C PRO A 419 -27.90 13.43 -18.57
N GLU A 420 -27.43 14.44 -19.32
CA GLU A 420 -26.28 15.28 -18.91
C GLU A 420 -26.52 16.02 -17.57
N GLY A 421 -27.77 16.30 -17.22
CA GLY A 421 -28.15 16.94 -15.96
C GLY A 421 -28.43 15.97 -14.80
N CYS A 422 -28.57 14.67 -15.06
CA CYS A 422 -28.91 13.70 -14.02
C CYS A 422 -27.67 13.41 -13.14
N PRO A 423 -27.71 13.72 -11.84
CA PRO A 423 -26.53 13.59 -10.97
C PRO A 423 -26.17 12.13 -10.68
N ASN A 424 -24.98 11.93 -10.10
CA ASN A 424 -24.48 10.63 -9.65
C ASN A 424 -24.44 9.56 -10.76
N GLN A 425 -24.09 9.97 -11.99
CA GLN A 425 -23.76 9.02 -13.05
C GLN A 425 -22.69 8.04 -12.54
N PRO A 426 -22.98 6.72 -12.50
CA PRO A 426 -22.01 5.75 -12.02
C PRO A 426 -20.74 5.81 -12.85
N ALA A 427 -19.59 5.72 -12.17
CA ALA A 427 -18.33 5.39 -12.82
C ALA A 427 -18.38 3.97 -13.42
N GLN A 428 -17.35 3.64 -14.22
CA GLN A 428 -17.23 2.39 -15.01
C GLN A 428 -17.52 1.11 -14.23
#